data_AF-V2X0W1-F1
#
_entry.id   AF-V2X0W1-F1
#
_cell.length_a   1.000
_cell.length_b   1.000
_cell.length_c   1.000
_cell.angle_alpha   90.00
_cell.angle_beta   90.00
_cell.angle_gamma   90.00
#
_symmetry.space_group_name_H-M   'P 1'
#
loop_
_entity.id
_entity.type
_entity.pdbx_description
1 polymer ?
#
loop_
_entity_poly.entity_id
_entity_poly.type
_entity_poly.pdbx_seq_one_letter_code
_entity_poly.pdbx_strand_id
1 'polypeptide(L)'
;MPYSHHSHSGQFCKHASGTLEEVVLEAIRQGFEVYGLTEHVPRYRSQDLYPEEEGLDSGALLDQFDRFIHEAHRLKTLYASQITLLVGLETEFITSADLHHLDDLLRRYEGRVEYLVGSVHHVGEIPIDFDAPTYYKCLRAHEAGTETETMENFLCSYFDAQYTLLERFRPEIIGHIDLCRLYRPSLRLEDYRRAWASLERNIRFGVEYGALFEVNSAALRKNWDTAYPGQDVLRLIVSQNGKLTLSDDSHGPHAVGLNYKRMAQYLESQGITDVWFLQRTDLPTITGRFVQPVKAPPGWNQHVFWNGKN
;
A
#
# COMPACT_ATOMS: atom_id res chain seq x y z
N MET A 1 -4.67 13.63 13.56
CA MET A 1 -3.44 12.81 13.59
C MET A 1 -3.44 11.88 14.79
N PRO A 2 -2.83 10.68 14.70
CA PRO A 2 -2.23 10.10 13.50
C PRO A 2 -3.27 9.50 12.55
N TYR A 3 -2.81 9.19 11.34
CA TYR A 3 -3.58 8.53 10.29
C TYR A 3 -2.81 7.29 9.79
N SER A 4 -3.51 6.22 9.44
CA SER A 4 -2.97 5.09 8.65
C SER A 4 -4.00 4.73 7.59
N HIS A 5 -3.57 4.37 6.38
CA HIS A 5 -4.49 4.00 5.30
C HIS A 5 -4.23 2.61 4.75
N HIS A 6 -3.45 1.79 5.44
CA HIS A 6 -3.08 0.47 4.98
C HIS A 6 -2.92 -0.47 6.16
N SER A 7 -3.83 -1.43 6.29
CA SER A 7 -3.77 -2.45 7.34
C SER A 7 -4.48 -3.75 6.93
N HIS A 8 -4.06 -4.82 7.58
CA HIS A 8 -4.49 -6.20 7.39
C HIS A 8 -4.71 -6.88 8.75
N SER A 9 -5.48 -7.96 8.76
CA SER A 9 -5.83 -8.72 9.96
C SER A 9 -5.71 -10.22 9.72
N GLY A 10 -5.31 -10.98 10.75
CA GLY A 10 -5.22 -12.45 10.65
C GLY A 10 -6.55 -13.13 10.39
N GLN A 11 -7.67 -12.44 10.65
CA GLN A 11 -9.01 -12.94 10.35
C GLN A 11 -9.27 -13.07 8.84
N PHE A 12 -8.62 -12.23 8.02
CA PHE A 12 -8.88 -12.15 6.57
C PHE A 12 -7.61 -12.21 5.70
N CYS A 13 -6.42 -12.16 6.28
CA CYS A 13 -5.12 -12.38 5.64
C CYS A 13 -4.34 -13.50 6.34
N LYS A 14 -3.85 -14.50 5.57
CA LYS A 14 -3.24 -15.73 6.11
C LYS A 14 -1.85 -15.53 6.73
N HIS A 15 -1.16 -14.47 6.34
CA HIS A 15 0.15 -14.10 6.89
C HIS A 15 0.05 -12.92 7.87
N ALA A 16 -1.15 -12.56 8.30
CA ALA A 16 -1.43 -11.61 9.37
C ALA A 16 -1.85 -12.32 10.66
N SER A 17 -2.10 -11.55 11.72
CA SER A 17 -2.47 -12.06 13.05
C SER A 17 -3.62 -11.25 13.66
N GLY A 18 -4.32 -11.85 14.63
CA GLY A 18 -5.43 -11.20 15.33
C GLY A 18 -6.69 -11.01 14.48
N THR A 19 -7.75 -10.58 15.14
CA THR A 19 -9.02 -10.21 14.51
C THR A 19 -8.98 -8.79 13.95
N LEU A 20 -9.86 -8.48 12.99
CA LEU A 20 -9.99 -7.12 12.47
C LEU A 20 -10.41 -6.14 13.59
N GLU A 21 -11.25 -6.59 14.53
CA GLU A 21 -11.66 -5.80 15.69
C GLU A 21 -10.49 -5.50 16.63
N GLU A 22 -9.59 -6.45 16.87
CA GLU A 22 -8.39 -6.21 17.68
C GLU A 22 -7.45 -5.19 17.02
N VAL A 23 -7.34 -5.18 15.68
CA VAL A 23 -6.59 -4.14 14.94
C VAL A 23 -7.23 -2.77 15.14
N VAL A 24 -8.55 -2.67 15.00
CA VAL A 24 -9.30 -1.43 15.22
C VAL A 24 -9.17 -0.93 16.67
N LEU A 25 -9.30 -1.82 17.66
CA LEU A 25 -9.17 -1.47 19.07
C LEU A 25 -7.77 -0.96 19.40
N GLU A 26 -6.74 -1.55 18.79
CA GLU A 26 -5.37 -1.08 18.95
C GLU A 26 -5.17 0.31 18.31
N ALA A 27 -5.73 0.54 17.12
CA ALA A 27 -5.69 1.86 16.49
C ALA A 27 -6.37 2.92 17.37
N ILE A 28 -7.53 2.61 17.97
CA ILE A 28 -8.22 3.47 18.94
C ILE A 28 -7.34 3.70 20.17
N ARG A 29 -6.71 2.65 20.73
CA ARG A 29 -5.84 2.74 21.91
C ARG A 29 -4.65 3.67 21.66
N GLN A 30 -4.09 3.66 20.46
CA GLN A 30 -3.00 4.54 20.05
C GLN A 30 -3.46 5.95 19.64
N GLY A 31 -4.78 6.18 19.60
CA GLY A 31 -5.38 7.48 19.32
C GLY A 31 -5.45 7.85 17.84
N PHE A 32 -5.43 6.87 16.92
CA PHE A 32 -5.63 7.14 15.49
C PHE A 32 -6.98 7.82 15.23
N GLU A 33 -6.96 8.88 14.43
CA GLU A 33 -8.17 9.60 14.04
C GLU A 33 -8.81 9.02 12.78
N VAL A 34 -7.98 8.62 11.82
CA VAL A 34 -8.38 7.96 10.57
C VAL A 34 -7.58 6.68 10.41
N TYR A 35 -8.27 5.57 10.16
CA TYR A 35 -7.63 4.26 9.97
C TYR A 35 -8.26 3.51 8.81
N GLY A 36 -7.40 3.00 7.93
CA GLY A 36 -7.77 2.28 6.72
C GLY A 36 -7.75 0.78 6.91
N LEU A 37 -8.84 0.10 6.54
CA LEU A 37 -8.95 -1.36 6.55
C LEU A 37 -8.89 -1.85 5.09
N THR A 38 -7.83 -2.56 4.70
CA THR A 38 -7.47 -2.77 3.28
C THR A 38 -6.91 -4.16 3.01
N GLU A 39 -7.67 -5.20 3.36
CA GLU A 39 -7.25 -6.57 3.06
C GLU A 39 -6.91 -6.75 1.57
N HIS A 40 -5.99 -7.68 1.31
CA HIS A 40 -5.63 -8.06 -0.05
C HIS A 40 -6.85 -8.56 -0.83
N VAL A 41 -6.88 -8.23 -2.13
CA VAL A 41 -7.86 -8.80 -3.06
C VAL A 41 -7.67 -10.33 -3.18
N PRO A 42 -8.75 -11.09 -3.46
CA PRO A 42 -8.64 -12.53 -3.69
C PRO A 42 -7.71 -12.86 -4.86
N ARG A 43 -7.05 -14.02 -4.79
CA ARG A 43 -6.38 -14.65 -5.94
C ARG A 43 -7.35 -15.50 -6.74
N TYR A 44 -7.12 -15.56 -8.05
CA TYR A 44 -8.06 -16.18 -9.00
C TYR A 44 -7.56 -17.47 -9.64
N ARG A 45 -6.24 -17.74 -9.62
CA ARG A 45 -5.65 -18.97 -10.18
C ARG A 45 -4.91 -19.75 -9.10
N SER A 46 -5.04 -21.07 -9.10
CA SER A 46 -4.38 -21.93 -8.12
C SER A 46 -2.84 -21.83 -8.13
N GLN A 47 -2.24 -21.51 -9.29
CA GLN A 47 -0.80 -21.35 -9.43
C GLN A 47 -0.24 -20.07 -8.78
N ASP A 48 -1.11 -19.10 -8.47
CA ASP A 48 -0.73 -17.83 -7.88
C ASP A 48 -0.82 -17.85 -6.35
N LEU A 49 -1.45 -18.88 -5.77
CA LEU A 49 -1.63 -19.00 -4.33
C LEU A 49 -0.29 -18.99 -3.59
N TYR A 50 -0.23 -18.25 -2.49
CA TYR A 50 0.89 -18.37 -1.57
C TYR A 50 0.83 -19.71 -0.81
N PRO A 51 1.97 -20.19 -0.29
CA PRO A 51 2.00 -21.43 0.51
C PRO A 51 0.98 -21.43 1.66
N GLU A 52 0.73 -20.29 2.30
CA GLU A 52 -0.24 -20.16 3.40
C GLU A 52 -1.71 -20.24 2.94
N GLU A 53 -1.97 -20.18 1.63
CA GLU A 53 -3.29 -20.29 1.01
C GLU A 53 -3.48 -21.65 0.33
N GLU A 54 -2.49 -22.55 0.41
CA GLU A 54 -2.55 -23.87 -0.20
C GLU A 54 -3.79 -24.64 0.27
N GLY A 55 -4.56 -25.16 -0.68
CA GLY A 55 -5.82 -25.87 -0.41
C GLY A 55 -7.07 -24.99 -0.39
N LEU A 56 -6.95 -23.66 -0.54
CA LEU A 56 -8.07 -22.78 -0.84
C LEU A 56 -8.32 -22.71 -2.35
N ASP A 57 -9.58 -22.56 -2.74
CA ASP A 57 -9.94 -22.17 -4.10
C ASP A 57 -10.34 -20.69 -4.15
N SER A 58 -10.51 -20.17 -5.36
CA SER A 58 -10.88 -18.77 -5.58
C SER A 58 -12.25 -18.42 -4.97
N GLY A 59 -13.15 -19.40 -4.82
CA GLY A 59 -14.43 -19.23 -4.14
C GLY A 59 -14.24 -18.98 -2.64
N ALA A 60 -13.41 -19.79 -1.98
CA ALA A 60 -13.10 -19.64 -0.56
C ALA A 60 -12.41 -18.31 -0.25
N LEU A 61 -11.51 -17.85 -1.12
CA LEU A 61 -10.85 -16.54 -0.99
C LEU A 61 -11.85 -15.38 -1.19
N LEU A 62 -12.77 -15.52 -2.16
CA LEU A 62 -13.83 -14.54 -2.36
C LEU A 62 -14.81 -14.48 -1.16
N ASP A 63 -15.19 -15.63 -0.61
CA ASP A 63 -16.01 -15.71 0.60
C ASP A 63 -15.29 -15.14 1.84
N GLN A 64 -13.96 -15.27 1.91
CA GLN A 64 -13.15 -14.61 2.93
C GLN A 64 -13.21 -13.08 2.78
N PHE A 65 -13.06 -12.57 1.56
CA PHE A 65 -13.16 -11.14 1.27
C PHE A 65 -14.58 -10.58 1.49
N ASP A 66 -15.63 -11.33 1.16
CA ASP A 66 -17.02 -10.99 1.51
C ASP A 66 -17.20 -10.79 3.02
N ARG A 67 -16.63 -11.70 3.82
CA ARG A 67 -16.70 -11.61 5.29
C ARG A 67 -15.90 -10.42 5.80
N PHE A 68 -14.76 -10.10 5.21
CA PHE A 68 -14.01 -8.87 5.50
C PHE A 68 -14.89 -7.63 5.26
N ILE A 69 -15.49 -7.50 4.08
CA ILE A 69 -16.33 -6.34 3.74
C ILE A 69 -17.53 -6.20 4.70
N HIS A 70 -18.13 -7.30 5.16
CA HIS A 70 -19.18 -7.23 6.19
C HIS A 70 -18.64 -6.78 7.55
N GLU A 71 -17.54 -7.37 8.00
CA GLU A 71 -16.99 -7.08 9.31
C GLU A 71 -16.41 -5.66 9.40
N ALA A 72 -15.68 -5.22 8.38
CA ALA A 72 -15.13 -3.87 8.30
C ALA A 72 -16.23 -2.80 8.40
N HIS A 73 -17.37 -3.00 7.72
CA HIS A 73 -18.51 -2.07 7.82
C HIS A 73 -19.24 -2.17 9.17
N ARG A 74 -19.35 -3.36 9.77
CA ARG A 74 -19.87 -3.51 11.14
C ARG A 74 -19.03 -2.71 12.14
N LEU A 75 -17.71 -2.87 12.10
CA LEU A 75 -16.75 -2.18 12.97
C LEU A 75 -16.77 -0.68 12.76
N LYS A 76 -16.82 -0.24 11.49
CA LYS A 76 -16.98 1.15 11.09
C LYS A 76 -18.22 1.79 11.73
N THR A 77 -19.36 1.11 11.76
CA THR A 77 -20.55 1.60 12.45
C THR A 77 -20.38 1.56 13.97
N LEU A 78 -19.84 0.47 14.51
CA LEU A 78 -19.70 0.25 15.95
C LEU A 78 -18.78 1.30 16.62
N TYR A 79 -17.68 1.66 15.97
CA TYR A 79 -16.64 2.53 16.52
C TYR A 79 -16.67 3.96 15.96
N ALA A 80 -17.75 4.36 15.26
CA ALA A 80 -17.86 5.65 14.60
C ALA A 80 -17.69 6.88 15.53
N SER A 81 -17.93 6.72 16.84
CA SER A 81 -17.74 7.79 17.83
C SER A 81 -16.29 7.91 18.35
N GLN A 82 -15.42 6.95 18.01
CA GLN A 82 -14.06 6.85 18.55
C GLN A 82 -12.98 7.03 17.47
N ILE A 83 -13.25 6.56 16.25
CA ILE A 83 -12.30 6.58 15.14
C ILE A 83 -13.03 6.66 13.80
N THR A 84 -12.43 7.34 12.81
CA THR A 84 -12.92 7.29 11.44
C THR A 84 -12.31 6.12 10.71
N LEU A 85 -13.13 5.09 10.42
CA LEU A 85 -12.71 3.97 9.59
C LEU A 85 -13.06 4.18 8.12
N LEU A 86 -12.08 3.93 7.25
CA LEU A 86 -12.26 3.83 5.80
C LEU A 86 -12.05 2.38 5.38
N VAL A 87 -12.97 1.85 4.59
CA VAL A 87 -12.94 0.46 4.11
C VAL A 87 -12.49 0.48 2.66
N GLY A 88 -11.30 -0.05 2.40
CA GLY A 88 -10.73 -0.17 1.07
C GLY A 88 -10.28 -1.59 0.79
N LEU A 89 -9.35 -1.72 -0.14
CA LEU A 89 -8.65 -2.96 -0.45
C LEU A 89 -7.24 -2.64 -0.94
N GLU A 90 -6.34 -3.60 -0.80
CA GLU A 90 -5.04 -3.56 -1.47
C GLU A 90 -5.08 -4.37 -2.75
N THR A 91 -4.70 -3.74 -3.86
CA THR A 91 -4.76 -4.34 -5.19
C THR A 91 -3.61 -5.30 -5.46
N GLU A 92 -3.75 -6.10 -6.50
CA GLU A 92 -2.69 -6.97 -7.04
C GLU A 92 -2.69 -6.90 -8.57
N PHE A 93 -1.52 -7.13 -9.19
CA PHE A 93 -1.41 -7.36 -10.63
C PHE A 93 -0.42 -8.47 -10.96
N ILE A 94 -0.96 -9.67 -11.20
CA ILE A 94 -0.18 -10.83 -11.67
C ILE A 94 -0.30 -10.94 -13.19
N THR A 95 -1.53 -10.87 -13.69
CA THR A 95 -1.92 -10.96 -15.10
C THR A 95 -3.11 -10.07 -15.43
N SER A 96 -3.43 -9.90 -16.72
CA SER A 96 -4.58 -9.10 -17.15
C SER A 96 -5.92 -9.65 -16.65
N ALA A 97 -6.01 -10.95 -16.37
CA ALA A 97 -7.18 -11.56 -15.76
C ALA A 97 -7.45 -11.03 -14.35
N ASP A 98 -6.39 -10.77 -13.55
CA ASP A 98 -6.54 -10.22 -12.20
C ASP A 98 -7.16 -8.82 -12.24
N LEU A 99 -6.80 -8.00 -13.24
CA LEU A 99 -7.43 -6.69 -13.43
C LEU A 99 -8.91 -6.83 -13.84
N HIS A 100 -9.28 -7.85 -14.63
CA HIS A 100 -10.68 -8.09 -14.98
C HIS A 100 -11.49 -8.51 -13.75
N HIS A 101 -10.91 -9.39 -12.92
CA HIS A 101 -11.55 -9.78 -11.68
C HIS A 101 -11.61 -8.66 -10.65
N LEU A 102 -10.63 -7.75 -10.62
CA LEU A 102 -10.70 -6.54 -9.80
C LEU A 102 -11.85 -5.63 -10.26
N ASP A 103 -12.07 -5.43 -11.56
CA ASP A 103 -13.27 -4.73 -12.05
C ASP A 103 -14.56 -5.41 -11.58
N ASP A 104 -14.64 -6.74 -11.63
CA ASP A 104 -15.79 -7.50 -11.15
C ASP A 104 -16.00 -7.33 -9.63
N LEU A 105 -14.92 -7.36 -8.86
CA LEU A 105 -14.91 -7.18 -7.41
C LEU A 105 -15.38 -5.79 -7.01
N LEU A 106 -14.87 -4.75 -7.68
CA LEU A 106 -15.27 -3.35 -7.45
C LEU A 106 -16.74 -3.12 -7.80
N ARG A 107 -17.26 -3.76 -8.86
CA ARG A 107 -18.69 -3.74 -9.18
C ARG A 107 -19.54 -4.48 -8.15
N ARG A 108 -19.06 -5.63 -7.65
CA ARG A 108 -19.75 -6.40 -6.61
C ARG A 108 -19.92 -5.63 -5.31
N TYR A 109 -18.93 -4.82 -4.93
CA TYR A 109 -18.93 -4.04 -3.69
C TYR A 109 -19.02 -2.53 -3.94
N GLU A 110 -19.70 -2.12 -5.01
CA GLU A 110 -19.93 -0.72 -5.32
C GLU A 110 -20.52 0.02 -4.10
N GLY A 111 -19.94 1.18 -3.76
CA GLY A 111 -20.31 1.96 -2.58
C GLY A 111 -19.85 1.39 -1.23
N ARG A 112 -19.25 0.20 -1.19
CA ARG A 112 -18.68 -0.40 0.04
C ARG A 112 -17.14 -0.42 0.05
N VAL A 113 -16.50 -0.38 -1.11
CA VAL A 113 -15.06 -0.10 -1.25
C VAL A 113 -14.88 1.40 -1.46
N GLU A 114 -14.40 2.09 -0.44
CA GLU A 114 -14.27 3.55 -0.39
C GLU A 114 -12.99 4.06 -1.03
N TYR A 115 -11.93 3.25 -1.06
CA TYR A 115 -10.67 3.60 -1.69
C TYR A 115 -9.82 2.37 -2.01
N LEU A 116 -8.81 2.56 -2.85
CA LEU A 116 -7.84 1.51 -3.21
C LEU A 116 -6.43 1.90 -2.77
N VAL A 117 -5.70 0.93 -2.23
CA VAL A 117 -4.23 0.97 -2.15
C VAL A 117 -3.69 0.24 -3.37
N GLY A 118 -3.14 1.00 -4.30
CA GLY A 118 -2.58 0.55 -5.56
C GLY A 118 -1.21 -0.07 -5.40
N SER A 119 -1.16 -1.37 -5.15
CA SER A 119 0.05 -2.15 -4.93
C SER A 119 0.31 -3.18 -6.04
N VAL A 120 1.57 -3.57 -6.20
CA VAL A 120 2.04 -4.62 -7.10
C VAL A 120 3.03 -5.50 -6.33
N HIS A 121 2.76 -6.79 -6.21
CA HIS A 121 3.63 -7.74 -5.48
C HIS A 121 4.26 -8.79 -6.40
N HIS A 122 3.97 -8.74 -7.71
CA HIS A 122 4.49 -9.66 -8.70
C HIS A 122 5.18 -8.92 -9.85
N VAL A 123 6.21 -9.54 -10.41
CA VAL A 123 6.83 -9.11 -11.66
C VAL A 123 7.01 -10.34 -12.54
N GLY A 124 6.43 -10.31 -13.74
CA GLY A 124 6.44 -11.47 -14.64
C GLY A 124 5.79 -12.71 -14.00
N GLU A 125 4.67 -12.52 -13.31
CA GLU A 125 3.94 -13.57 -12.56
C GLU A 125 4.73 -14.20 -11.39
N ILE A 126 5.87 -13.63 -10.99
CA ILE A 126 6.68 -14.13 -9.88
C ILE A 126 6.58 -13.16 -8.69
N PRO A 127 6.27 -13.64 -7.48
CA PRO A 127 6.26 -12.80 -6.28
C PRO A 127 7.61 -12.14 -6.02
N ILE A 128 7.61 -10.87 -5.59
CA ILE A 128 8.83 -10.11 -5.28
C ILE A 128 8.99 -9.80 -3.79
N ASP A 129 7.99 -10.13 -2.97
CA ASP A 129 7.94 -9.75 -1.55
C ASP A 129 7.70 -10.90 -0.58
N PHE A 130 7.53 -12.11 -1.08
CA PHE A 130 7.35 -13.33 -0.30
C PHE A 130 8.64 -13.78 0.42
N ASP A 131 9.67 -14.14 -0.35
CA ASP A 131 10.97 -14.56 0.18
C ASP A 131 12.14 -14.18 -0.74
N ALA A 132 13.35 -14.17 -0.19
CA ALA A 132 14.55 -13.82 -0.94
C ALA A 132 14.84 -14.80 -2.10
N PRO A 133 14.75 -16.13 -1.94
CA PRO A 133 14.93 -17.08 -3.05
C PRO A 133 14.02 -16.80 -4.26
N THR A 134 12.76 -16.47 -4.02
CA THR A 134 11.74 -16.19 -5.04
C THR A 134 11.99 -14.85 -5.70
N TYR A 135 12.38 -13.82 -4.94
CA TYR A 135 12.85 -12.55 -5.50
C TYR A 135 14.04 -12.75 -6.45
N TYR A 136 15.06 -13.54 -6.05
CA TYR A 136 16.21 -13.82 -6.91
C TYR A 136 15.85 -14.69 -8.11
N LYS A 137 14.82 -15.55 -8.01
CA LYS A 137 14.25 -16.26 -9.16
C LYS A 137 13.62 -15.28 -10.15
N CYS A 138 12.87 -14.28 -9.65
CA CYS A 138 12.31 -13.22 -10.47
C CYS A 138 13.41 -12.44 -11.21
N LEU A 139 14.49 -12.06 -10.52
CA LEU A 139 15.62 -11.38 -11.17
C LEU A 139 16.24 -12.22 -12.30
N ARG A 140 16.44 -13.53 -12.09
CA ARG A 140 16.93 -14.43 -13.15
C ARG A 140 15.99 -14.53 -14.35
N ALA A 141 14.68 -14.42 -14.14
CA ALA A 141 13.72 -14.39 -15.24
C ALA A 141 13.83 -13.13 -16.12
N HIS A 142 14.53 -12.09 -15.64
CA HIS A 142 14.80 -10.84 -16.36
C HIS A 142 16.28 -10.70 -16.77
N GLU A 143 17.03 -11.81 -16.77
CA GLU A 143 18.46 -11.84 -17.08
C GLU A 143 18.77 -11.21 -18.45
N ALA A 144 19.80 -10.38 -18.47
CA ALA A 144 20.32 -9.68 -19.64
C ALA A 144 21.85 -9.75 -19.67
N GLY A 145 22.50 -8.98 -20.56
CA GLY A 145 23.95 -9.05 -20.78
C GLY A 145 24.80 -8.78 -19.53
N THR A 146 24.31 -7.94 -18.61
CA THR A 146 24.97 -7.57 -17.36
C THR A 146 24.00 -7.58 -16.17
N GLU A 147 24.53 -7.60 -14.94
CA GLU A 147 23.71 -7.50 -13.72
C GLU A 147 22.93 -6.17 -13.67
N THR A 148 23.56 -5.06 -14.11
CA THR A 148 22.90 -3.75 -14.19
C THR A 148 21.73 -3.77 -15.17
N GLU A 149 21.90 -4.35 -16.37
CA GLU A 149 20.81 -4.47 -17.35
C GLU A 149 19.70 -5.41 -16.86
N THR A 150 20.06 -6.50 -16.17
CA THR A 150 19.11 -7.43 -15.56
C THR A 150 18.24 -6.71 -14.53
N MET A 151 18.88 -5.95 -13.63
CA MET A 151 18.17 -5.14 -12.63
C MET A 151 17.32 -4.06 -13.31
N GLU A 152 17.85 -3.35 -14.31
CA GLU A 152 17.08 -2.32 -15.03
C GLU A 152 15.82 -2.92 -15.70
N ASN A 153 15.92 -4.10 -16.32
CA ASN A 153 14.79 -4.77 -16.95
C ASN A 153 13.73 -5.22 -15.93
N PHE A 154 14.15 -5.77 -14.80
CA PHE A 154 13.27 -6.11 -13.69
C PHE A 154 12.52 -4.88 -13.16
N LEU A 155 13.25 -3.79 -12.89
CA LEU A 155 12.67 -2.54 -12.40
C LEU A 155 11.70 -1.91 -13.42
N CYS A 156 12.05 -1.90 -14.70
CA CYS A 156 11.13 -1.44 -15.76
C CYS A 156 9.84 -2.25 -15.76
N SER A 157 9.94 -3.59 -15.68
CA SER A 157 8.78 -4.49 -15.68
C SER A 157 7.87 -4.24 -14.48
N TYR A 158 8.44 -3.99 -13.30
CA TYR A 158 7.69 -3.59 -12.11
C TYR A 158 6.95 -2.25 -12.31
N PHE A 159 7.64 -1.21 -12.80
CA PHE A 159 7.01 0.10 -13.01
C PHE A 159 5.99 0.10 -14.15
N ASP A 160 6.15 -0.73 -15.18
CA ASP A 160 5.14 -0.91 -16.23
C ASP A 160 3.90 -1.66 -15.71
N ALA A 161 4.09 -2.66 -14.85
CA ALA A 161 3.00 -3.34 -14.18
C ALA A 161 2.20 -2.35 -13.30
N GLN A 162 2.90 -1.59 -12.46
CA GLN A 162 2.30 -0.55 -11.64
C GLN A 162 1.55 0.48 -12.50
N TYR A 163 2.14 0.96 -13.59
CA TYR A 163 1.49 1.94 -14.48
C TYR A 163 0.17 1.41 -15.07
N THR A 164 0.16 0.16 -15.51
CA THR A 164 -1.03 -0.50 -16.05
C THR A 164 -2.17 -0.51 -15.03
N LEU A 165 -1.85 -0.80 -13.76
CA LEU A 165 -2.80 -0.77 -12.66
C LEU A 165 -3.28 0.66 -12.38
N LEU A 166 -2.38 1.64 -12.32
CA LEU A 166 -2.72 3.04 -12.07
C LEU A 166 -3.65 3.59 -13.17
N GLU A 167 -3.34 3.35 -14.44
CA GLU A 167 -4.10 3.84 -15.59
C GLU A 167 -5.53 3.30 -15.58
N ARG A 168 -5.71 2.03 -15.22
CA ARG A 168 -7.01 1.37 -15.19
C ARG A 168 -7.86 1.79 -13.99
N PHE A 169 -7.31 1.81 -12.78
CA PHE A 169 -8.09 1.92 -11.55
C PHE A 169 -8.00 3.25 -10.81
N ARG A 170 -6.98 4.06 -11.11
CA ARG A 170 -6.64 5.32 -10.41
C ARG A 170 -6.80 5.19 -8.88
N PRO A 171 -6.00 4.35 -8.21
CA PRO A 171 -6.09 4.17 -6.76
C PRO A 171 -5.91 5.49 -6.00
N GLU A 172 -6.67 5.71 -4.94
CA GLU A 172 -6.53 6.91 -4.11
C GLU A 172 -5.15 6.98 -3.45
N ILE A 173 -4.54 5.82 -3.20
CA ILE A 173 -3.21 5.69 -2.62
C ILE A 173 -2.36 4.81 -3.52
N ILE A 174 -1.18 5.26 -3.90
CA ILE A 174 -0.16 4.44 -4.54
C ILE A 174 0.64 3.78 -3.42
N GLY A 175 0.41 2.48 -3.21
CA GLY A 175 1.04 1.68 -2.16
C GLY A 175 2.53 1.49 -2.43
N HIS A 176 3.32 1.45 -1.35
CA HIS A 176 4.77 1.17 -1.29
C HIS A 176 5.48 1.17 -2.65
N ILE A 177 5.53 2.35 -3.28
CA ILE A 177 5.73 2.52 -4.73
C ILE A 177 7.01 1.87 -5.27
N ASP A 178 8.03 1.69 -4.43
CA ASP A 178 9.32 1.09 -4.76
C ASP A 178 9.57 -0.23 -4.03
N LEU A 179 8.53 -1.02 -3.74
CA LEU A 179 8.65 -2.37 -3.15
C LEU A 179 9.66 -3.27 -3.89
N CYS A 180 9.85 -3.07 -5.21
CA CYS A 180 10.81 -3.80 -6.03
C CYS A 180 12.26 -3.83 -5.50
N ARG A 181 12.66 -2.92 -4.62
CA ARG A 181 13.99 -2.94 -3.96
C ARG A 181 14.00 -3.65 -2.59
N LEU A 182 12.93 -4.34 -2.19
CA LEU A 182 12.81 -5.01 -0.88
C LEU A 182 14.06 -5.79 -0.44
N TYR A 183 14.60 -6.66 -1.30
CA TYR A 183 15.79 -7.47 -0.99
C TYR A 183 17.10 -6.80 -1.43
N ARG A 184 17.04 -5.54 -1.85
CA ARG A 184 18.16 -4.69 -2.26
C ARG A 184 17.99 -3.26 -1.69
N PRO A 185 17.88 -3.07 -0.35
CA PRO A 185 17.58 -1.77 0.27
C PRO A 185 18.51 -0.62 -0.13
N SER A 186 19.78 -0.93 -0.42
CA SER A 186 20.79 0.06 -0.81
C SER A 186 20.72 0.45 -2.29
N LEU A 187 19.83 -0.17 -3.07
CA LEU A 187 19.63 0.15 -4.48
C LEU A 187 19.11 1.58 -4.62
N ARG A 188 19.81 2.40 -5.39
CA ARG A 188 19.34 3.72 -5.81
C ARG A 188 18.69 3.56 -7.18
N LEU A 189 17.39 3.83 -7.27
CA LEU A 189 16.66 3.70 -8.53
C LEU A 189 17.05 4.77 -9.55
N GLU A 190 17.55 5.92 -9.08
CA GLU A 190 18.07 6.98 -9.96
C GLU A 190 19.30 6.57 -10.78
N ASP A 191 20.01 5.50 -10.38
CA ASP A 191 21.13 4.94 -11.13
C ASP A 191 20.67 4.15 -12.38
N TYR A 192 19.37 3.83 -12.50
CA TYR A 192 18.78 3.01 -13.56
C TYR A 192 17.92 3.86 -14.48
N ARG A 193 18.52 4.48 -15.49
CA ARG A 193 17.90 5.52 -16.33
C ARG A 193 16.51 5.16 -16.87
N ARG A 194 16.31 3.96 -17.42
CA ARG A 194 15.02 3.54 -18.01
C ARG A 194 13.96 3.31 -16.93
N ALA A 195 14.35 2.65 -15.84
CA ALA A 195 13.46 2.41 -14.72
C ALA A 195 13.07 3.72 -14.03
N TRP A 196 14.02 4.64 -13.85
CA TRP A 196 13.80 5.97 -13.30
C TRP A 196 12.80 6.78 -14.13
N ALA A 197 12.93 6.74 -15.47
CA ALA A 197 11.95 7.38 -16.36
C ALA A 197 10.54 6.75 -16.25
N SER A 198 10.47 5.44 -16.03
CA SER A 198 9.19 4.73 -15.84
C SER A 198 8.55 5.08 -14.49
N LEU A 199 9.35 5.18 -13.42
CA LEU A 199 8.91 5.67 -12.13
C LEU A 199 8.43 7.14 -12.20
N GLU A 200 9.18 8.01 -12.86
CA GLU A 200 8.79 9.41 -13.08
C GLU A 200 7.46 9.52 -13.83
N ARG A 201 7.23 8.67 -14.86
CA ARG A 201 5.93 8.56 -15.53
C ARG A 201 4.82 8.22 -14.52
N ASN A 202 5.02 7.22 -13.67
CA ASN A 202 4.01 6.76 -12.72
C ASN A 202 3.69 7.81 -11.66
N ILE A 203 4.71 8.47 -11.11
CA ILE A 203 4.55 9.57 -10.15
C ILE A 203 3.78 10.71 -10.80
N ARG A 204 4.20 11.15 -11.99
CA ARG A 204 3.50 12.24 -12.69
C ARG A 204 2.03 11.92 -12.94
N PHE A 205 1.74 10.69 -13.35
CA PHE A 205 0.36 10.24 -13.55
C PHE A 205 -0.43 10.24 -12.23
N GLY A 206 0.15 9.73 -11.14
CA GLY A 206 -0.42 9.79 -9.79
C GLY A 206 -0.76 11.21 -9.34
N VAL A 207 0.17 12.15 -9.57
CA VAL A 207 -0.02 13.57 -9.27
C VAL A 207 -1.17 14.16 -10.09
N GLU A 208 -1.25 13.83 -11.39
CA GLU A 208 -2.25 14.37 -12.32
C GLU A 208 -3.69 14.06 -11.89
N TYR A 209 -3.99 12.82 -11.51
CA TYR A 209 -5.35 12.47 -11.03
C TYR A 209 -5.54 12.73 -9.52
N GLY A 210 -4.48 13.13 -8.81
CA GLY A 210 -4.56 13.54 -7.40
C GLY A 210 -4.41 12.42 -6.38
N ALA A 211 -3.70 11.34 -6.71
CA ALA A 211 -3.38 10.27 -5.76
C ALA A 211 -2.56 10.78 -4.56
N LEU A 212 -2.65 10.04 -3.46
CA LEU A 212 -1.66 10.09 -2.40
C LEU A 212 -0.56 9.06 -2.65
N PHE A 213 0.66 9.40 -2.27
CA PHE A 213 1.81 8.49 -2.27
C PHE A 213 2.03 7.98 -0.86
N GLU A 214 1.99 6.66 -0.70
CA GLU A 214 2.17 6.05 0.61
C GLU A 214 3.61 6.24 1.12
N VAL A 215 3.72 6.69 2.37
CA VAL A 215 4.90 6.52 3.21
C VAL A 215 4.61 5.39 4.19
N ASN A 216 5.23 4.23 3.95
CA ASN A 216 4.94 2.99 4.64
C ASN A 216 6.05 2.61 5.63
N SER A 217 5.71 2.51 6.92
CA SER A 217 6.67 2.19 7.97
C SER A 217 7.13 0.71 7.97
N ALA A 218 6.54 -0.16 7.15
CA ALA A 218 6.89 -1.58 7.09
C ALA A 218 8.35 -1.85 6.71
N ALA A 219 8.95 -1.02 5.85
CA ALA A 219 10.38 -1.13 5.51
C ALA A 219 11.28 -1.09 6.76
N LEU A 220 10.91 -0.27 7.75
CA LEU A 220 11.68 -0.09 8.98
C LEU A 220 11.66 -1.34 9.88
N ARG A 221 10.67 -2.23 9.74
CA ARG A 221 10.64 -3.56 10.38
C ARG A 221 11.68 -4.50 9.78
N LYS A 222 12.01 -4.29 8.51
CA LYS A 222 12.96 -5.08 7.73
C LYS A 222 14.41 -4.57 7.84
N ASN A 223 14.70 -3.79 8.90
CA ASN A 223 15.99 -3.15 9.18
C ASN A 223 16.45 -2.12 8.13
N TRP A 224 15.51 -1.50 7.42
CA TRP A 224 15.83 -0.36 6.57
C TRP A 224 16.04 0.92 7.41
N ASP A 225 16.81 1.85 6.85
CA ASP A 225 16.99 3.20 7.39
C ASP A 225 15.86 4.15 6.97
N THR A 226 15.07 3.77 5.97
CA THR A 226 13.96 4.56 5.43
C THR A 226 12.63 3.81 5.54
N ALA A 227 11.52 4.55 5.46
CA ALA A 227 10.24 3.98 5.06
C ALA A 227 10.28 3.54 3.58
N TYR A 228 9.22 2.92 3.07
CA TYR A 228 8.91 3.08 1.64
C TYR A 228 8.23 4.44 1.46
N PRO A 229 8.54 5.22 0.42
CA PRO A 229 9.64 5.01 -0.49
C PRO A 229 11.01 5.34 0.11
N GLY A 230 12.06 4.81 -0.52
CA GLY A 230 13.44 5.20 -0.27
C GLY A 230 13.72 6.68 -0.62
N GLN A 231 14.86 7.20 -0.16
CA GLN A 231 15.18 8.63 -0.22
C GLN A 231 15.15 9.26 -1.62
N ASP A 232 15.70 8.58 -2.62
CA ASP A 232 15.72 9.03 -4.01
C ASP A 232 14.30 9.18 -4.57
N VAL A 233 13.45 8.17 -4.34
CA VAL A 233 12.06 8.16 -4.82
C VAL A 233 11.21 9.17 -4.06
N LEU A 234 11.37 9.28 -2.73
CA LEU A 234 10.66 10.28 -1.93
C LEU A 234 10.94 11.70 -2.45
N ARG A 235 12.21 12.01 -2.75
CA ARG A 235 12.61 13.31 -3.32
C ARG A 235 11.99 13.53 -4.69
N LEU A 236 11.93 12.51 -5.54
CA LEU A 236 11.27 12.60 -6.85
C LEU A 236 9.78 12.92 -6.69
N ILE A 237 9.05 12.22 -5.81
CA ILE A 237 7.63 12.47 -5.52
C ILE A 237 7.42 13.93 -5.11
N VAL A 238 8.22 14.42 -4.15
CA VAL A 238 8.11 15.79 -3.64
C VAL A 238 8.44 16.81 -4.74
N SER A 239 9.46 16.56 -5.55
CA SER A 239 9.85 17.46 -6.66
C SER A 239 8.74 17.63 -7.71
N GLN A 240 7.83 16.66 -7.80
CA GLN A 240 6.66 16.69 -8.69
C GLN A 240 5.37 17.13 -7.98
N ASN A 241 5.46 17.65 -6.76
CA ASN A 241 4.32 18.06 -5.94
C ASN A 241 3.39 16.89 -5.53
N GLY A 242 3.94 15.68 -5.43
CA GLY A 242 3.23 14.53 -4.89
C GLY A 242 2.84 14.72 -3.42
N LYS A 243 1.64 14.24 -3.08
CA LYS A 243 1.05 14.35 -1.74
C LYS A 243 1.34 13.08 -0.95
N LEU A 244 2.05 13.19 0.16
CA LEU A 244 2.45 12.04 0.97
C LEU A 244 1.37 11.69 2.01
N THR A 245 1.09 10.41 2.21
CA THR A 245 0.22 9.90 3.29
C THR A 245 0.94 8.84 4.12
N LEU A 246 0.47 8.60 5.34
CA LEU A 246 1.12 7.68 6.28
C LEU A 246 0.38 6.34 6.34
N SER A 247 1.15 5.26 6.45
CA SER A 247 0.68 3.89 6.62
C SER A 247 1.64 3.05 7.47
N ASP A 248 1.09 2.09 8.22
CA ASP A 248 1.88 1.06 8.93
C ASP A 248 1.95 -0.28 8.20
N ASP A 249 1.00 -0.55 7.30
CA ASP A 249 0.86 -1.86 6.65
C ASP A 249 0.90 -2.97 7.71
N SER A 250 0.07 -2.74 8.73
CA SER A 250 0.00 -3.59 9.91
C SER A 250 -0.62 -4.93 9.54
N HIS A 251 0.02 -6.01 9.96
CA HIS A 251 -0.45 -7.38 9.74
C HIS A 251 -0.98 -7.98 11.05
N GLY A 252 -1.79 -7.18 11.73
CA GLY A 252 -2.38 -7.49 13.03
C GLY A 252 -2.08 -6.47 14.12
N PRO A 253 -2.70 -6.65 15.31
CA PRO A 253 -2.70 -5.65 16.37
C PRO A 253 -1.30 -5.22 16.81
N HIS A 254 -0.37 -6.17 16.90
CA HIS A 254 1.00 -5.91 17.33
C HIS A 254 1.80 -4.99 16.38
N ALA A 255 1.32 -4.80 15.14
CA ALA A 255 2.00 -4.00 14.11
C ALA A 255 1.37 -2.62 13.90
N VAL A 256 0.23 -2.33 14.52
CA VAL A 256 -0.45 -1.02 14.41
C VAL A 256 0.47 0.07 14.95
N GLY A 257 0.67 1.14 14.16
CA GLY A 257 1.55 2.27 14.50
C GLY A 257 3.03 1.91 14.68
N LEU A 258 3.44 0.68 14.37
CA LEU A 258 4.82 0.26 14.57
C LEU A 258 5.76 1.07 13.68
N ASN A 259 6.91 1.48 14.24
CA ASN A 259 7.90 2.36 13.60
C ASN A 259 7.39 3.75 13.15
N TYR A 260 6.19 4.19 13.52
CA TYR A 260 5.69 5.52 13.14
C TYR A 260 6.65 6.65 13.54
N LYS A 261 7.23 6.60 14.74
CA LYS A 261 8.22 7.58 15.20
C LYS A 261 9.47 7.62 14.31
N ARG A 262 9.97 6.47 13.88
CA ARG A 262 11.13 6.36 12.97
C ARG A 262 10.77 6.89 11.58
N MET A 263 9.57 6.59 11.08
CA MET A 263 9.04 7.15 9.84
C MET A 263 8.93 8.68 9.92
N ALA A 264 8.44 9.24 11.03
CA ALA A 264 8.37 10.68 11.24
C ALA A 264 9.76 11.33 11.21
N GLN A 265 10.73 10.77 11.94
CA GLN A 265 12.13 11.22 11.92
C GLN A 265 12.74 11.17 10.52
N TYR A 266 12.44 10.12 9.76
CA TYR A 266 12.85 10.01 8.37
C TYR A 266 12.26 11.16 7.52
N LEU A 267 10.96 11.39 7.58
CA LEU A 267 10.30 12.48 6.85
C LEU A 267 10.84 13.87 7.25
N GLU A 268 11.05 14.11 8.55
CA GLU A 268 11.69 15.34 9.05
C GLU A 268 13.10 15.53 8.49
N SER A 269 13.90 14.46 8.45
CA SER A 269 15.26 14.50 7.88
C SER A 269 15.28 14.84 6.38
N GLN A 270 14.18 14.58 5.67
CA GLN A 270 13.99 14.95 4.27
C GLN A 270 13.31 16.31 4.08
N GLY A 271 13.05 17.04 5.16
CA GLY A 271 12.43 18.37 5.12
C GLY A 271 10.94 18.35 4.82
N ILE A 272 10.25 17.22 5.04
CA ILE A 272 8.82 17.10 4.77
C ILE A 272 8.01 17.84 5.84
N THR A 273 7.31 18.89 5.41
CA THR A 273 6.46 19.70 6.30
C THR A 273 4.97 19.35 6.22
N ASP A 274 4.57 18.66 5.15
CA ASP A 274 3.18 18.41 4.81
C ASP A 274 2.91 16.93 4.61
N VAL A 275 1.86 16.44 5.27
CA VAL A 275 1.28 15.11 5.03
C VAL A 275 -0.22 15.27 4.77
N TRP A 276 -0.80 14.28 4.13
CA TRP A 276 -2.19 14.24 3.68
C TRP A 276 -2.86 12.96 4.14
N PHE A 277 -4.18 12.97 4.21
CA PHE A 277 -5.00 11.81 4.54
C PHE A 277 -6.27 11.82 3.71
N LEU A 278 -6.95 10.67 3.61
CA LEU A 278 -8.24 10.58 2.94
C LEU A 278 -9.36 10.98 3.90
N GLN A 279 -10.26 11.83 3.42
CA GLN A 279 -11.47 12.22 4.12
C GLN A 279 -12.68 11.95 3.22
N ARG A 280 -13.81 11.53 3.80
CA ARG A 280 -15.06 11.44 3.03
C ARG A 280 -15.50 12.80 2.49
N THR A 281 -16.17 12.77 1.35
CA THR A 281 -16.76 13.94 0.68
C THR A 281 -18.16 13.58 0.18
N ASP A 282 -19.03 14.58 0.06
CA ASP A 282 -20.41 14.41 -0.43
C ASP A 282 -20.48 14.30 -1.96
N LEU A 283 -19.40 14.70 -2.65
CA LEU A 283 -19.31 14.67 -4.11
C LEU A 283 -18.38 13.54 -4.56
N PRO A 284 -18.74 12.77 -5.60
CA PRO A 284 -17.85 11.77 -6.14
C PRO A 284 -16.60 12.44 -6.72
N THR A 285 -15.44 11.82 -6.52
CA THR A 285 -14.18 12.25 -7.13
C THR A 285 -14.05 11.72 -8.56
N ILE A 286 -12.92 11.99 -9.22
CA ILE A 286 -12.62 11.49 -10.57
C ILE A 286 -12.66 9.95 -10.68
N THR A 287 -12.50 9.25 -9.55
CA THR A 287 -12.55 7.78 -9.48
C THR A 287 -13.97 7.25 -9.22
N GLY A 288 -14.96 8.14 -9.06
CA GLY A 288 -16.33 7.80 -8.70
C GLY A 288 -16.53 7.47 -7.21
N ARG A 289 -15.44 7.45 -6.41
CA ARG A 289 -15.49 7.20 -4.96
C ARG A 289 -15.65 8.50 -4.17
N PHE A 290 -16.11 8.37 -2.93
CA PHE A 290 -16.54 9.50 -2.08
C PHE A 290 -15.50 9.84 -1.00
N VAL A 291 -14.21 9.73 -1.34
CA VAL A 291 -13.10 10.15 -0.49
C VAL A 291 -12.16 11.05 -1.26
N GLN A 292 -11.58 12.04 -0.60
CA GLN A 292 -10.67 13.00 -1.19
C GLN A 292 -9.42 13.21 -0.32
N PRO A 293 -8.27 13.51 -0.93
CA PRO A 293 -7.08 13.96 -0.22
C PRO A 293 -7.31 15.28 0.52
N VAL A 294 -7.01 15.31 1.81
CA VAL A 294 -7.04 16.51 2.65
C VAL A 294 -5.69 16.68 3.34
N LYS A 295 -5.19 17.92 3.34
CA LYS A 295 -3.92 18.26 3.98
C LYS A 295 -4.08 18.20 5.49
N ALA A 296 -3.18 17.50 6.18
CA ALA A 296 -3.14 17.49 7.63
C ALA A 296 -2.87 18.90 8.19
N PRO A 297 -3.32 19.20 9.42
CA PRO A 297 -2.95 20.44 10.08
C PRO A 297 -1.42 20.66 10.12
N PRO A 298 -0.93 21.90 10.00
CA PRO A 298 0.49 22.21 10.11
C PRO A 298 1.10 21.72 11.42
N GLY A 299 2.40 21.41 11.40
CA GLY A 299 3.09 20.89 12.58
C GLY A 299 2.66 19.46 12.94
N TRP A 300 2.30 18.66 11.94
CA TRP A 300 1.90 17.26 12.12
C TRP A 300 2.93 16.47 12.95
N ASN A 301 4.21 16.78 12.79
CA ASN A 301 5.35 16.18 13.48
C ASN A 301 5.55 16.65 14.94
N GLN A 302 4.82 17.69 15.37
CA GLN A 302 4.83 18.20 16.76
C GLN A 302 3.64 17.64 17.57
N HIS A 303 2.77 16.84 16.95
CA HIS A 303 1.60 16.27 17.60
C HIS A 303 1.99 15.37 18.79
N VAL A 304 1.18 15.40 19.85
CA VAL A 304 1.38 14.61 21.09
C VAL A 304 1.56 13.11 20.83
N PHE A 305 0.98 12.59 19.75
CA PHE A 305 1.15 11.20 19.32
C PHE A 305 2.63 10.76 19.25
N TRP A 306 3.53 11.63 18.77
CA TRP A 306 4.96 11.28 18.60
C TRP A 306 5.76 11.24 19.90
N ASN A 307 5.18 11.75 20.99
CA ASN A 307 5.79 11.75 22.33
C ASN A 307 5.59 10.43 23.07
N GLY A 308 4.75 9.53 22.55
CA GLY A 308 4.55 8.19 23.07
C GLY A 308 5.81 7.32 22.96
N LYS A 309 5.85 6.25 23.77
CA LYS A 309 6.81 5.16 23.57
C LYS A 309 6.27 4.30 22.43
N ASN A 310 6.93 4.34 21.27
CA ASN A 310 6.80 3.29 20.26
C ASN A 310 7.56 2.06 20.72
#